data_AF-A0A2R8CAH5-F1
#
_entry.id   AF-A0A2R8CAH5-F1
#
_cell.length_a   1.000
_cell.length_b   1.000
_cell.length_c   1.000
_cell.angle_alpha   90.00
_cell.angle_beta   90.00
_cell.angle_gamma   90.00
#
_symmetry.space_group_name_H-M   'P 1'
#
loop_
_entity.id
_entity.type
_entity.pdbx_description
1 polymer ?
#
loop_
_entity_poly.entity_id
_entity_poly.type
_entity_poly.pdbx_seq_one_letter_code
_entity_poly.pdbx_strand_id
1 'polypeptide(L)'
;MTDTKTAHNTTQWLKSTAVFCIAIGLAMAMAPFTFLAPALSFFVDLAHLPLDGAQQINTDTEALLSAISGGLLCGLGAAVWLITDQLYARDSALARRMITLTLLAWYVPDSLGSLAAGAWFNVVMNSGFLALFLVPILMTRTSQEAVA
;
A
#
# COMPACT_ATOMS: atom_id res chain seq x y z
N MET A 1 -29.23 -12.37 -1.86
CA MET A 1 -29.31 -10.94 -2.25
C MET A 1 -28.33 -10.05 -1.47
N THR A 2 -27.80 -10.52 -0.33
CA THR A 2 -26.74 -9.88 0.47
C THR A 2 -25.33 -10.03 -0.11
N ASP A 3 -24.98 -11.18 -0.69
CA ASP A 3 -23.62 -11.46 -1.20
C ASP A 3 -23.14 -10.54 -2.33
N THR A 4 -24.01 -10.22 -3.28
CA THR A 4 -23.65 -9.38 -4.44
C THR A 4 -23.35 -7.94 -4.02
N LYS A 5 -24.05 -7.42 -3.01
CA LYS A 5 -23.82 -6.07 -2.47
C LYS A 5 -22.50 -5.98 -1.73
N THR A 6 -22.15 -6.98 -0.92
CA THR A 6 -20.88 -7.03 -0.19
C THR A 6 -19.69 -7.17 -1.14
N ALA A 7 -19.81 -8.01 -2.17
CA ALA A 7 -18.77 -8.15 -3.20
C ALA A 7 -18.55 -6.84 -3.98
N HIS A 8 -19.63 -6.14 -4.35
CA HIS A 8 -19.54 -4.84 -5.02
C HIS A 8 -18.81 -3.79 -4.16
N ASN A 9 -19.14 -3.74 -2.87
CA ASN A 9 -18.50 -2.83 -1.91
C ASN A 9 -17.00 -3.12 -1.76
N THR A 10 -16.59 -4.39 -1.70
CA THR A 10 -15.17 -4.76 -1.62
C THR A 10 -14.39 -4.40 -2.87
N THR A 11 -14.94 -4.64 -4.06
CA THR A 11 -14.30 -4.25 -5.33
C THR A 11 -14.10 -2.74 -5.40
N GLN A 12 -15.11 -1.95 -5.03
CA GLN A 12 -15.00 -0.49 -4.99
C GLN A 12 -13.94 -0.04 -3.98
N TRP A 13 -13.94 -0.60 -2.78
CA TRP A 13 -12.96 -0.29 -1.74
C TRP A 13 -11.53 -0.57 -2.21
N LEU A 14 -11.29 -1.76 -2.75
CA LEU A 14 -9.97 -2.17 -3.24
C LEU A 14 -9.50 -1.26 -4.38
N LYS A 15 -10.40 -0.87 -5.29
CA LYS A 15 -10.11 0.09 -6.36
C LYS A 15 -9.78 1.47 -5.82
N SER A 16 -10.54 2.00 -4.86
CA SER A 16 -10.24 3.28 -4.21
C SER A 16 -8.91 3.24 -3.47
N THR A 17 -8.61 2.14 -2.77
CA THR A 17 -7.35 1.96 -2.05
C THR A 17 -6.17 1.84 -3.02
N ALA A 18 -6.35 1.18 -4.16
CA ALA A 18 -5.36 1.12 -5.24
C ALA A 18 -5.07 2.50 -5.85
N VAL A 19 -6.09 3.32 -6.09
CA VAL A 19 -5.90 4.71 -6.57
C VAL A 19 -5.16 5.54 -5.53
N PHE A 20 -5.52 5.41 -4.25
CA PHE A 20 -4.81 6.07 -3.16
C PHE A 20 -3.33 5.66 -3.12
N CYS A 21 -3.04 4.36 -3.22
CA CYS A 21 -1.69 3.82 -3.32
C CYS A 21 -0.89 4.42 -4.49
N ILE A 22 -1.49 4.50 -5.68
CA ILE A 22 -0.87 5.14 -6.85
C ILE A 22 -0.61 6.63 -6.58
N ALA A 23 -1.56 7.35 -5.99
CA ALA A 23 -1.39 8.77 -5.69
C ALA A 23 -0.23 9.01 -4.70
N ILE A 24 -0.12 8.19 -3.65
CA ILE A 24 1.01 8.24 -2.71
C ILE A 24 2.33 7.90 -3.41
N GLY A 25 2.34 6.87 -4.27
CA GLY A 25 3.53 6.50 -5.05
C GLY A 25 4.01 7.64 -5.97
N LEU A 26 3.08 8.29 -6.67
CA LEU A 26 3.39 9.45 -7.51
C LEU A 26 3.90 10.62 -6.68
N ALA A 27 3.23 10.93 -5.56
CA ALA A 27 3.67 11.99 -4.65
C ALA A 27 5.08 11.73 -4.13
N MET A 28 5.38 10.50 -3.69
CA MET A 28 6.70 10.11 -3.20
C MET A 28 7.77 10.17 -4.30
N ALA A 29 7.44 9.74 -5.52
CA ALA A 29 8.38 9.79 -6.63
C ALA A 29 8.72 11.21 -7.09
N MET A 30 7.75 12.13 -7.05
CA MET A 30 7.93 13.53 -7.45
C MET A 30 8.42 14.42 -6.32
N ALA A 31 8.27 14.01 -5.06
CA ALA A 31 8.52 14.86 -3.91
C ALA A 31 9.92 15.50 -3.86
N PRO A 32 11.03 14.77 -4.12
CA PRO A 32 12.37 15.37 -4.11
C PRO A 32 12.56 16.52 -5.11
N PHE A 33 11.72 16.61 -6.14
CA PHE A 33 11.84 17.57 -7.25
C PHE A 33 10.78 18.67 -7.21
N THR A 34 9.96 18.72 -6.15
CA THR A 34 8.78 19.59 -6.06
C THR A 34 8.61 20.17 -4.66
N PHE A 35 7.55 20.97 -4.47
CA PHE A 35 7.19 21.54 -3.17
C PHE A 35 6.82 20.48 -2.10
N LEU A 36 6.71 19.20 -2.47
CA LEU A 36 6.37 18.11 -1.56
C LEU A 36 7.59 17.57 -0.78
N ALA A 37 8.82 18.00 -1.09
CA ALA A 37 10.04 17.53 -0.41
C ALA A 37 9.98 17.63 1.13
N PRO A 38 9.45 18.70 1.75
CA PRO A 38 9.34 18.78 3.21
C PRO A 38 8.37 17.73 3.78
N ALA A 39 7.28 17.42 3.06
CA ALA A 39 6.33 16.41 3.50
C ALA A 39 6.94 15.00 3.44
N LEU A 40 7.75 14.72 2.41
CA LEU A 40 8.49 13.46 2.32
C LEU A 40 9.54 13.34 3.43
N SER A 41 10.30 14.41 3.69
CA SER A 41 11.31 14.40 4.78
C SER A 41 10.65 14.18 6.14
N PHE A 42 9.52 14.86 6.40
CA PHE A 42 8.71 14.62 7.60
C PHE A 42 8.22 13.17 7.71
N PHE A 43 7.76 12.58 6.59
CA PHE A 43 7.34 11.18 6.58
C PHE A 43 8.48 10.22 6.95
N VAL A 44 9.70 10.44 6.43
CA VAL A 44 10.85 9.59 6.75
C VAL A 44 11.31 9.80 8.20
N ASP A 45 11.22 11.01 8.72
CA ASP A 45 11.48 11.32 10.13
C ASP A 45 10.47 10.62 11.06
N LEU A 46 9.19 10.66 10.68
CA LEU A 46 8.13 9.93 11.36
C LEU A 46 8.37 8.41 11.33
N ALA A 47 8.87 7.89 10.22
CA ALA A 47 9.20 6.47 10.09
C ALA A 47 10.28 6.01 11.09
N HIS A 48 11.17 6.92 11.50
CA HIS A 48 12.24 6.63 12.45
C HIS A 48 11.82 6.82 13.91
N LEU A 49 11.11 7.92 14.24
CA LEU A 49 10.79 8.37 15.60
C LEU A 49 12.00 8.41 16.57
N PRO A 50 12.17 9.48 17.37
CA PRO A 50 11.29 10.66 17.50
C PRO A 50 11.33 11.60 16.28
N LEU A 51 10.37 12.53 16.21
CA LEU A 51 10.34 13.60 15.20
C LEU A 51 11.33 14.70 15.58
N ASP A 52 12.62 14.49 15.29
CA ASP A 52 13.70 15.41 15.62
C ASP A 52 14.30 16.11 14.39
N GLY A 53 13.82 15.80 13.19
CA GLY A 53 14.27 16.37 11.93
C GLY A 53 15.62 15.82 11.45
N ALA A 54 16.11 14.74 12.04
CA ALA A 54 17.38 14.11 11.66
C ALA A 54 17.29 13.43 10.28
N GLN A 55 16.10 13.01 9.86
CA GLN A 55 15.89 12.37 8.55
C GLN A 55 15.43 13.38 7.50
N GLN A 56 16.21 13.56 6.44
CA GLN A 56 15.88 14.46 5.34
C GLN A 56 16.24 13.84 3.99
N ILE A 57 15.53 14.25 2.94
CA ILE A 57 15.82 13.85 1.55
C ILE A 57 16.54 15.01 0.86
N ASN A 58 17.86 15.01 0.95
CA ASN A 58 18.72 16.13 0.53
C ASN A 58 19.82 15.72 -0.46
N THR A 59 19.99 14.42 -0.72
CA THR A 59 21.01 13.90 -1.66
C THR A 59 20.39 13.32 -2.92
N ASP A 60 21.18 13.28 -4.00
CA ASP A 60 20.75 12.66 -5.26
C ASP A 60 20.43 11.16 -5.09
N THR A 61 21.12 10.48 -4.18
CA THR A 61 20.85 9.07 -3.86
C THR A 61 19.50 8.90 -3.18
N GLU A 62 19.17 9.73 -2.20
CA GLU A 62 17.86 9.71 -1.52
C GLU A 62 16.73 10.07 -2.50
N ALA A 63 16.95 11.06 -3.37
CA ALA A 63 15.99 11.44 -4.41
C ALA A 63 15.73 10.28 -5.39
N LEU A 64 16.78 9.60 -5.85
CA LEU A 64 16.66 8.42 -6.72
C LEU A 64 15.91 7.28 -6.03
N LEU A 65 16.26 6.96 -4.78
CA LEU A 65 15.60 5.89 -4.02
C LEU A 65 14.13 6.21 -3.75
N SER A 66 13.79 7.48 -3.53
CA SER A 66 12.40 7.93 -3.42
C SER A 66 11.64 7.75 -4.74
N ALA A 67 12.25 8.12 -5.87
CA ALA A 67 11.67 7.91 -7.20
C ALA A 67 11.39 6.43 -7.49
N ILE A 68 12.36 5.55 -7.18
CA ILE A 68 12.21 4.10 -7.32
C ILE A 68 11.09 3.58 -6.43
N SER A 69 11.10 3.95 -5.15
CA SER A 69 10.11 3.48 -4.17
C SER A 69 8.70 3.94 -4.54
N GLY A 70 8.55 5.18 -5.00
CA GLY A 70 7.27 5.71 -5.46
C GLY A 70 6.77 5.02 -6.73
N GLY A 71 7.66 4.73 -7.68
CA GLY A 71 7.35 3.95 -8.87
C GLY A 71 6.89 2.52 -8.56
N LEU A 72 7.55 1.85 -7.60
CA LEU A 72 7.15 0.52 -7.13
C LEU A 72 5.77 0.54 -6.47
N LEU A 73 5.47 1.58 -5.68
CA LEU A 73 4.16 1.75 -5.04
C LEU A 73 3.05 2.01 -6.08
N CYS A 74 3.32 2.82 -7.11
CA CYS A 74 2.44 2.97 -8.26
C CYS A 74 2.17 1.62 -8.96
N GLY A 75 3.22 0.83 -9.18
CA GLY A 75 3.10 -0.51 -9.76
C GLY A 75 2.26 -1.45 -8.91
N LEU A 76 2.44 -1.43 -7.58
CA LEU A 76 1.65 -2.21 -6.63
C LEU A 76 0.16 -1.84 -6.71
N GLY A 77 -0.16 -0.55 -6.65
CA GLY A 77 -1.53 -0.06 -6.78
C GLY A 77 -2.15 -0.43 -8.14
N ALA A 78 -1.41 -0.28 -9.24
CA ALA A 78 -1.88 -0.66 -10.57
C ALA A 78 -2.16 -2.17 -10.69
N ALA A 79 -1.30 -3.02 -10.11
CA ALA A 79 -1.53 -4.46 -10.07
C ALA A 79 -2.81 -4.81 -9.30
N VAL A 80 -2.99 -4.24 -8.10
CA VAL A 80 -4.21 -4.46 -7.30
C VAL A 80 -5.46 -3.99 -8.06
N TRP A 81 -5.41 -2.83 -8.70
CA TRP A 81 -6.51 -2.31 -9.51
C TRP A 81 -6.88 -3.29 -10.63
N LEU A 82 -5.91 -3.72 -11.43
CA LEU A 82 -6.15 -4.61 -12.58
C LEU A 82 -6.69 -5.97 -12.14
N ILE A 83 -6.13 -6.57 -11.08
CA ILE A 83 -6.64 -7.84 -10.55
C ILE A 83 -8.08 -7.68 -10.05
N THR A 84 -8.35 -6.59 -9.33
CA THR A 84 -9.69 -6.30 -8.80
C THR A 84 -10.70 -6.08 -9.91
N ASP A 85 -10.35 -5.31 -10.93
CA ASP A 85 -11.24 -4.94 -12.03
C ASP A 85 -11.51 -6.12 -12.97
N GLN A 86 -10.49 -6.89 -13.31
CA GLN A 86 -10.58 -7.91 -14.37
C GLN A 86 -10.91 -9.30 -13.84
N LEU A 87 -10.51 -9.63 -12.61
CA LEU A 87 -10.59 -10.99 -12.09
C LEU A 87 -11.62 -11.16 -10.98
N TYR A 88 -11.89 -10.14 -10.16
CA TYR A 88 -12.73 -10.30 -8.96
C TYR A 88 -14.18 -10.73 -9.29
N ALA A 89 -14.75 -10.25 -10.40
CA ALA A 89 -16.09 -10.64 -10.85
C ALA A 89 -16.15 -12.06 -11.47
N ARG A 90 -15.02 -12.58 -11.95
CA ARG A 90 -14.92 -13.89 -12.61
C ARG A 90 -14.51 -14.99 -11.64
N ASP A 91 -13.52 -14.71 -10.80
CA ASP A 91 -12.98 -15.61 -9.79
C ASP A 91 -12.46 -14.80 -8.59
N SER A 92 -13.37 -14.55 -7.64
CA SER A 92 -13.06 -13.81 -6.43
C SER A 92 -12.07 -14.54 -5.50
N ALA A 93 -11.99 -15.87 -5.55
CA ALA A 93 -11.05 -16.63 -4.73
C ALA A 93 -9.61 -16.44 -5.23
N LEU A 94 -9.41 -16.58 -6.54
CA LEU A 94 -8.11 -16.35 -7.17
C LEU A 94 -7.68 -14.88 -7.05
N ALA A 95 -8.60 -13.92 -7.29
CA ALA A 95 -8.30 -12.50 -7.15
C ALA A 95 -7.83 -12.14 -5.73
N ARG A 96 -8.53 -12.60 -4.69
CA ARG A 96 -8.13 -12.39 -3.28
C ARG A 96 -6.76 -12.99 -2.99
N ARG A 97 -6.48 -14.20 -3.49
CA ARG A 97 -5.19 -14.86 -3.30
C ARG A 97 -4.05 -14.08 -3.97
N MET A 98 -4.24 -13.65 -5.22
CA MET A 98 -3.24 -12.87 -5.95
C MET A 98 -2.95 -11.54 -5.26
N ILE A 99 -3.99 -10.78 -4.91
CA ILE A 99 -3.83 -9.50 -4.19
C ILE A 99 -3.09 -9.71 -2.88
N THR A 100 -3.49 -10.72 -2.08
CA THR A 100 -2.85 -11.00 -0.79
C THR A 100 -1.37 -11.33 -0.95
N LEU A 101 -1.01 -12.21 -1.89
CA LEU A 101 0.39 -12.57 -2.14
C LEU A 101 1.21 -11.38 -2.65
N THR A 102 0.65 -10.57 -3.55
CA THR A 102 1.27 -9.33 -4.03
C THR A 102 1.56 -8.36 -2.88
N LEU A 103 0.60 -8.16 -1.97
CA LEU A 103 0.77 -7.27 -0.82
C LEU A 103 1.80 -7.81 0.18
N LEU A 104 1.79 -9.13 0.46
CA LEU A 104 2.77 -9.73 1.37
C LEU A 104 4.19 -9.72 0.80
N ALA A 105 4.33 -9.88 -0.52
CA ALA A 105 5.61 -9.81 -1.21
C ALA A 105 6.25 -8.40 -1.12
N TRP A 106 5.45 -7.35 -0.96
CA TRP A 106 5.93 -6.01 -0.63
C TRP A 106 6.14 -5.84 0.89
N TYR A 107 5.11 -6.11 1.69
CA TYR A 107 5.08 -5.80 3.12
C TYR A 107 6.22 -6.45 3.92
N VAL A 108 6.52 -7.72 3.64
CA VAL A 108 7.54 -8.47 4.38
C VAL A 108 8.94 -7.89 4.20
N PRO A 109 9.50 -7.79 2.97
CA PRO A 109 10.84 -7.23 2.79
C PRO A 109 10.91 -5.75 3.18
N ASP A 110 9.86 -4.96 2.90
CA ASP A 110 9.84 -3.52 3.24
C ASP A 110 9.87 -3.29 4.76
N SER A 111 9.07 -4.04 5.51
CA SER A 111 9.04 -3.94 6.98
C SER A 111 10.31 -4.47 7.64
N LEU A 112 10.90 -5.56 7.11
CA LEU A 112 12.18 -6.07 7.61
C LEU A 112 13.32 -5.10 7.32
N GLY A 113 13.34 -4.52 6.11
CA GLY A 113 14.30 -3.46 5.74
C GLY A 113 14.15 -2.23 6.64
N SER A 114 12.92 -1.83 6.94
CA SER A 114 12.64 -0.72 7.85
C SER A 114 13.20 -0.96 9.26
N LEU A 115 13.00 -2.16 9.82
CA LEU A 115 13.59 -2.51 11.13
C LEU A 115 15.11 -2.49 11.08
N ALA A 116 15.72 -3.05 10.03
CA ALA A 116 17.17 -3.07 9.86
C ALA A 116 17.76 -1.65 9.71
N ALA A 117 17.01 -0.71 9.13
CA ALA A 117 17.39 0.69 9.00
C ALA A 117 17.12 1.53 10.26
N GLY A 118 16.48 0.97 11.30
CA GLY A 118 16.07 1.70 12.50
C GLY A 118 14.73 2.45 12.36
N ALA A 119 14.06 2.35 11.21
CA ALA A 119 12.76 2.93 10.91
C ALA A 119 11.59 2.09 11.45
N TRP A 120 11.61 1.78 12.75
CA TRP A 120 10.66 0.82 13.34
C TRP A 120 9.20 1.26 13.22
N PHE A 121 8.92 2.56 13.29
CA PHE A 121 7.55 3.07 13.21
C PHE A 121 6.97 2.90 11.80
N ASN A 122 7.82 2.78 10.78
CA ASN A 122 7.36 2.44 9.43
C ASN A 122 6.64 1.09 9.38
N VAL A 123 7.01 0.11 10.21
CA VAL A 123 6.30 -1.17 10.28
C VAL A 123 4.86 -0.98 10.73
N VAL A 124 4.61 -0.06 11.66
CA VAL A 124 3.27 0.29 12.12
C VAL A 124 2.47 0.95 11.01
N MET A 125 3.07 1.92 10.31
CA MET A 125 2.43 2.61 9.18
C MET A 125 2.12 1.63 8.03
N ASN A 126 3.07 0.77 7.66
CA ASN A 126 2.89 -0.29 6.69
C ASN A 126 1.80 -1.28 7.08
N SER A 127 1.69 -1.62 8.37
CA SER A 127 0.63 -2.49 8.88
C SER A 127 -0.75 -1.85 8.69
N GLY A 128 -0.86 -0.55 8.97
CA GLY A 128 -2.07 0.22 8.69
C GLY A 128 -2.40 0.26 7.19
N PHE A 129 -1.39 0.49 6.35
CA PHE A 129 -1.55 0.51 4.90
C PHE A 129 -1.97 -0.87 4.35
N LEU A 130 -1.36 -1.96 4.82
CA LEU A 130 -1.73 -3.33 4.48
C LEU A 130 -3.19 -3.63 4.88
N ALA A 131 -3.61 -3.17 6.06
CA ALA A 131 -4.96 -3.37 6.55
C ALA A 131 -6.02 -2.72 5.64
N LEU A 132 -5.73 -1.58 4.99
CA LEU A 132 -6.65 -0.94 4.04
C LEU A 132 -7.06 -1.89 2.90
N PHE A 133 -6.18 -2.82 2.51
CA PHE A 133 -6.47 -3.83 1.49
C PHE A 133 -7.01 -5.14 2.06
N LEU A 134 -6.44 -5.64 3.16
CA LEU A 134 -6.81 -6.97 3.67
C LEU A 134 -8.16 -7.00 4.40
N VAL A 135 -8.55 -5.93 5.09
CA VAL A 135 -9.83 -5.88 5.81
C VAL A 135 -11.03 -6.17 4.90
N PRO A 136 -11.24 -5.49 3.75
CA PRO A 136 -12.39 -5.78 2.89
C PRO A 136 -12.34 -7.18 2.24
N ILE A 137 -11.15 -7.75 2.08
CA ILE A 137 -10.94 -9.13 1.58
C ILE A 137 -11.38 -10.17 2.64
N LEU A 138 -11.04 -9.95 3.91
CA LEU A 138 -11.36 -10.87 5.01
C LEU A 138 -12.84 -10.81 5.41
N MET A 139 -13.44 -9.61 5.40
CA MET A 139 -14.87 -9.43 5.70
C MET A 139 -15.77 -10.15 4.68
N THR A 140 -15.40 -10.14 3.40
CA THR A 140 -16.14 -10.88 2.36
C THR A 140 -15.98 -12.39 2.47
N ARG A 141 -14.79 -12.87 2.82
CA ARG A 141 -14.55 -14.31 3.02
C ARG A 141 -15.43 -14.89 4.13
N THR A 142 -15.46 -14.23 5.28
CA THR A 142 -16.27 -14.66 6.42
C THR A 142 -17.76 -14.71 6.06
N SER A 143 -18.22 -13.74 5.26
CA SER A 143 -19.62 -13.70 4.80
C SER A 143 -19.97 -14.87 3.89
N GLN A 144 -19.05 -15.31 3.02
CA GLN A 144 -19.27 -16.46 2.12
C GLN A 144 -19.23 -17.80 2.86
N GLU A 145 -18.31 -17.96 3.82
CA GLU A 145 -18.21 -19.17 4.65
C GLU A 145 -19.43 -19.33 5.59
N ALA A 146 -20.06 -18.24 6.04
CA ALA A 146 -21.26 -18.29 6.87
C ALA A 146 -22.55 -18.67 6.10
N VAL A 147 -22.53 -18.66 4.77
CA VAL A 147 -23.69 -18.97 3.90
C VAL A 147 -23.59 -20.37 3.27
N ALA A 148 -22.39 -20.98 3.28
CA ALA A 148 -22.10 -22.32 2.77
C ALA A 148 -22.38 -23.41 3.81
#